data_AF-A0A7K2QEF5-F1
#
_entry.id   AF-A0A7K2QEF5-F1
#
_cell.length_a   1.000
_cell.length_b   1.000
_cell.length_c   1.000
_cell.angle_alpha   90.00
_cell.angle_beta   90.00
_cell.angle_gamma   90.00
#
_symmetry.space_group_name_H-M   'P 1'
#
loop_
_entity.id
_entity.type
_entity.pdbx_description
1 polymer ?
#
loop_
_entity_poly.entity_id
_entity_poly.type
_entity_poly.pdbx_seq_one_letter_code
_entity_poly.pdbx_strand_id
1 'polypeptide(L)'
;MLRLMAGMSLAEKVGQLFVSRAYGHSATDPDAADAEQNQKLFGVRTAAELVSRYHLGGIIYFSWAHNTRDPQQIAELSAALQRAAAAAGSGVPLLLSTDQEHGAVARIGKPATLLPGAMALGA
;
A
#
# COMPACT_ATOMS: atom_id res chain seq x y z
N MET A 1 18.37 5.68 -13.45
CA MET A 1 18.48 4.91 -12.19
C MET A 1 19.66 5.34 -11.33
N LEU A 2 20.92 5.25 -11.79
CA LEU A 2 22.11 5.52 -10.97
C LEU A 2 22.16 6.93 -10.35
N ARG A 3 21.77 7.97 -11.12
CA ARG A 3 21.70 9.36 -10.59
C ARG A 3 20.66 9.54 -9.47
N LEU A 4 19.56 8.81 -9.53
CA LEU A 4 18.46 8.92 -8.57
C LEU A 4 18.84 8.25 -7.24
N MET A 5 19.44 7.06 -7.32
CA MET A 5 19.99 6.38 -6.14
C MET A 5 21.19 7.13 -5.53
N ALA A 6 21.99 7.85 -6.32
CA ALA A 6 23.12 8.61 -5.79
C ALA A 6 22.69 9.73 -4.83
N GLY A 7 21.51 10.31 -5.03
CA GLY A 7 20.94 11.34 -4.15
C GLY A 7 20.29 10.82 -2.87
N MET A 8 20.08 9.50 -2.75
CA MET A 8 19.46 8.89 -1.59
C MET A 8 20.47 8.60 -0.47
N SER A 9 20.04 8.89 0.76
CA SER A 9 20.63 8.35 1.97
C SER A 9 20.57 6.81 1.99
N LEU A 10 21.35 6.20 2.89
CA LEU A 10 21.28 4.74 3.08
C LEU A 10 19.90 4.29 3.54
N ALA A 11 19.26 5.04 4.44
CA ALA A 11 17.92 4.73 4.96
C ALA A 11 16.88 4.73 3.83
N GLU A 12 16.93 5.71 2.92
CA GLU A 12 16.06 5.75 1.74
C GLU A 12 16.30 4.55 0.84
N LYS A 13 17.56 4.24 0.50
CA LYS A 13 17.89 3.06 -0.34
C LYS A 13 17.37 1.76 0.26
N VAL A 14 17.55 1.59 1.56
CA VAL A 14 17.07 0.41 2.28
C VAL A 14 15.54 0.38 2.26
N GLY A 15 14.87 1.50 2.56
CA GLY A 15 13.42 1.62 2.53
C GLY A 15 12.81 1.24 1.16
N GLN A 16 13.49 1.60 0.07
CA GLN A 16 13.08 1.23 -1.29
C GLN A 16 13.07 -0.29 -1.56
N LEU A 17 13.71 -1.11 -0.72
CA LEU A 17 13.68 -2.58 -0.83
C LEU A 17 12.50 -3.21 -0.09
N PHE A 18 11.72 -2.43 0.68
CA PHE A 18 10.61 -2.94 1.47
C PHE A 18 9.26 -2.58 0.88
N VAL A 19 8.41 -3.60 0.79
CA VAL A 19 6.98 -3.48 0.59
C VAL A 19 6.30 -3.90 1.89
N SER A 20 5.51 -3.01 2.48
CA SER A 20 4.81 -3.29 3.74
C SER A 20 3.29 -3.29 3.54
N ARG A 21 2.56 -3.73 4.55
CA ARG A 21 1.12 -3.49 4.67
C ARG A 21 0.88 -2.38 5.69
N ALA A 22 -0.27 -1.72 5.59
CA ALA A 22 -0.79 -0.84 6.64
C ALA A 22 -2.28 -1.14 6.82
N TYR A 23 -2.76 -1.04 8.06
CA TYR A 23 -4.17 -1.19 8.39
C TYR A 23 -4.88 0.15 8.13
N GLY A 24 -6.09 0.08 7.58
CA GLY A 24 -6.96 1.23 7.41
C GLY A 24 -7.36 1.51 5.97
N HIS A 25 -8.58 2.06 5.84
CA HIS A 25 -9.15 2.53 4.59
C HIS A 25 -8.63 3.90 4.11
N SER A 26 -7.90 4.63 4.96
CA SER A 26 -7.39 5.97 4.67
C SER A 26 -5.91 6.03 5.03
N ALA A 27 -5.14 6.72 4.19
CA ALA A 27 -3.71 6.87 4.41
C ALA A 27 -3.39 7.71 5.65
N THR A 28 -4.28 8.65 6.00
CA THR A 28 -4.05 9.69 7.02
C THR A 28 -5.05 9.67 8.16
N ASP A 29 -6.23 9.06 7.95
CA ASP A 29 -7.32 9.02 8.93
C ASP A 29 -7.93 7.61 9.02
N PRO A 30 -7.15 6.59 9.44
CA PRO A 30 -7.68 5.25 9.63
C PRO A 30 -8.60 5.18 10.86
N ASP A 31 -9.47 4.16 10.90
CA ASP A 31 -10.27 3.88 12.08
C ASP A 31 -9.37 3.64 13.31
N ALA A 32 -9.87 3.96 14.51
CA ALA A 32 -9.05 3.89 15.73
C ALA A 32 -8.38 2.52 15.95
N ALA A 33 -9.11 1.44 15.67
CA ALA A 33 -8.58 0.07 15.78
C ALA A 33 -7.44 -0.19 14.78
N ASP A 34 -7.56 0.30 13.54
CA ASP A 34 -6.50 0.17 12.52
C ASP A 34 -5.27 1.00 12.91
N ALA A 35 -5.49 2.21 13.45
CA ALA A 35 -4.41 3.06 13.96
C ALA A 35 -3.66 2.41 15.13
N GLU A 36 -4.36 1.71 16.02
CA GLU A 36 -3.77 0.95 17.13
C GLU A 36 -2.97 -0.26 16.62
N GLN A 37 -3.46 -0.98 15.62
CA GLN A 37 -2.72 -2.08 15.00
C GLN A 37 -1.44 -1.57 14.32
N ASN A 38 -1.53 -0.47 13.56
CA ASN A 38 -0.36 0.17 12.96
C ASN A 38 0.64 0.61 14.03
N GLN A 39 0.18 1.24 15.11
CA GLN A 39 1.04 1.70 16.20
C GLN A 39 1.78 0.51 16.85
N LYS A 40 1.07 -0.58 17.09
CA LYS A 40 1.62 -1.78 17.71
C LYS A 40 2.65 -2.49 16.83
N LEU A 41 2.39 -2.59 15.53
CA LEU A 41 3.22 -3.37 14.60
C LEU A 41 4.37 -2.56 14.00
N PHE A 42 4.16 -1.26 13.80
CA PHE A 42 5.08 -0.41 13.04
C PHE A 42 5.52 0.86 13.77
N GLY A 43 4.97 1.15 14.94
CA GLY A 43 5.34 2.32 15.76
C GLY A 43 4.84 3.65 15.23
N VAL A 44 3.91 3.65 14.28
CA VAL A 44 3.26 4.81 13.64
C VAL A 44 1.76 4.56 13.52
N ARG A 45 0.94 5.61 13.44
CA ARG A 45 -0.52 5.43 13.48
C ARG A 45 -1.15 5.29 12.10
N THR A 46 -0.52 5.86 11.08
CA THR A 46 -1.11 6.00 9.74
C THR A 46 -0.22 5.40 8.66
N ALA A 47 -0.83 5.00 7.55
CA ALA A 47 -0.08 4.46 6.42
C ALA A 47 0.82 5.52 5.76
N ALA A 48 0.38 6.79 5.73
CA ALA A 48 1.19 7.91 5.27
C ALA A 48 2.44 8.11 6.13
N GLU A 49 2.28 8.07 7.45
CA GLU A 49 3.41 8.16 8.40
C GLU A 49 4.35 6.97 8.23
N LEU A 50 3.81 5.76 8.01
CA LEU A 50 4.60 4.57 7.73
C LEU A 50 5.49 4.74 6.49
N VAL A 51 4.90 5.22 5.38
CA VAL A 51 5.62 5.48 4.13
C VAL A 51 6.71 6.53 4.33
N SER A 52 6.39 7.67 4.94
CA SER A 52 7.33 8.77 5.09
C SER A 52 8.45 8.46 6.10
N ARG A 53 8.14 7.80 7.23
CA ARG A 53 9.12 7.48 8.27
C ARG A 53 10.14 6.45 7.85
N TYR A 54 9.73 5.46 7.05
CA TYR A 54 10.58 4.34 6.67
C TYR A 54 11.00 4.35 5.18
N HIS A 55 10.66 5.43 4.45
CA HIS A 55 10.98 5.60 3.03
C HIS A 55 10.59 4.39 2.18
N LEU A 56 9.43 3.79 2.45
CA LEU A 56 9.01 2.53 1.85
C LEU A 56 9.03 2.58 0.32
N GLY A 57 9.48 1.49 -0.31
CA GLY A 57 9.39 1.28 -1.74
C GLY A 57 8.00 0.89 -2.21
N GLY A 58 7.19 0.28 -1.33
CA GLY A 58 5.82 -0.06 -1.67
C GLY A 58 4.88 -0.34 -0.50
N ILE A 59 3.58 -0.38 -0.84
CA ILE A 59 2.49 -0.83 0.02
C ILE A 59 1.69 -1.92 -0.71
N ILE A 60 1.39 -3.02 -0.01
CA ILE A 60 0.49 -4.08 -0.48
C ILE A 60 -0.86 -3.97 0.24
N TYR A 61 -1.95 -4.06 -0.52
CA TYR A 61 -3.31 -3.96 -0.02
C TYR A 61 -3.93 -5.32 0.29
N PHE A 62 -4.73 -5.36 1.36
CA PHE A 62 -5.54 -6.51 1.72
C PHE A 62 -6.93 -6.10 2.20
N SER A 63 -7.94 -6.94 1.89
CA SER A 63 -9.31 -6.74 2.37
C SER A 63 -9.39 -6.83 3.90
N TRP A 64 -8.65 -7.76 4.51
CA TRP A 64 -8.59 -7.94 5.97
C TRP A 64 -7.82 -6.82 6.69
N ALA A 65 -7.04 -6.02 5.97
CA ALA A 65 -6.41 -4.80 6.47
C ALA A 65 -7.26 -3.54 6.17
N HIS A 66 -8.48 -3.74 5.68
CA HIS A 66 -9.44 -2.69 5.34
C HIS A 66 -9.01 -1.74 4.23
N ASN A 67 -8.11 -2.15 3.33
CA ASN A 67 -7.60 -1.28 2.28
C ASN A 67 -8.49 -1.25 1.03
N THR A 68 -9.34 -2.28 0.82
CA THR A 68 -10.06 -2.51 -0.45
C THR A 68 -11.58 -2.58 -0.27
N ARG A 69 -12.18 -1.54 0.33
CA ARG A 69 -13.62 -1.49 0.61
C ARG A 69 -14.46 -1.25 -0.64
N ASP A 70 -14.13 -0.21 -1.40
CA ASP A 70 -14.82 0.19 -2.63
C ASP A 70 -13.88 0.96 -3.58
N PRO A 71 -14.24 1.13 -4.87
CA PRO A 71 -13.35 1.74 -5.85
C PRO A 71 -12.92 3.17 -5.52
N GLN A 72 -13.82 3.99 -4.98
CA GLN A 72 -13.54 5.39 -4.68
C GLN A 72 -12.57 5.49 -3.49
N GLN A 73 -12.84 4.73 -2.43
CA GLN A 73 -11.96 4.64 -1.28
C GLN A 73 -10.55 4.14 -1.66
N ILE A 74 -10.44 3.11 -2.50
CA ILE A 74 -9.14 2.59 -2.97
C ILE A 74 -8.36 3.67 -3.75
N ALA A 75 -9.05 4.42 -4.60
CA ALA A 75 -8.44 5.51 -5.38
C ALA A 75 -7.92 6.62 -4.46
N GLU A 76 -8.71 7.01 -3.45
CA GLU A 76 -8.34 8.04 -2.47
C GLU A 76 -7.17 7.62 -1.60
N LEU A 77 -7.19 6.38 -1.09
CA LEU A 77 -6.08 5.77 -0.34
C LEU A 77 -4.79 5.79 -1.17
N SER A 78 -4.87 5.33 -2.42
CA SER A 78 -3.74 5.27 -3.33
C SER A 78 -3.16 6.66 -3.64
N ALA A 79 -4.03 7.63 -3.93
CA ALA A 79 -3.60 9.00 -4.18
C ALA A 79 -2.95 9.64 -2.95
N ALA A 80 -3.48 9.39 -1.76
CA ALA A 80 -2.91 9.91 -0.51
C ALA A 80 -1.55 9.27 -0.17
N LEU A 81 -1.38 7.96 -0.41
CA LEU A 81 -0.10 7.29 -0.25
C LEU A 81 0.96 7.80 -1.23
N GLN A 82 0.58 8.05 -2.49
CA GLN A 82 1.49 8.67 -3.46
C GLN A 82 1.90 10.09 -3.06
N ARG A 83 0.99 10.88 -2.48
CA ARG A 83 1.33 12.21 -1.92
C ARG A 83 2.31 12.09 -0.75
N ALA A 84 2.12 11.12 0.14
CA ALA A 84 3.04 10.87 1.26
C ALA A 84 4.44 10.46 0.78
N ALA A 85 4.52 9.60 -0.24
CA ALA A 85 5.78 9.20 -0.85
C ALA A 85 6.48 10.37 -1.56
N ALA A 86 5.72 11.20 -2.29
CA ALA A 86 6.26 12.40 -2.94
C ALA A 86 6.84 13.40 -1.93
N ALA A 87 6.23 13.51 -0.74
CA ALA A 87 6.73 14.37 0.35
C ALA A 87 7.94 13.77 1.10
N ALA A 88 8.20 12.47 0.98
CA ALA A 88 9.25 11.76 1.73
C ALA A 88 10.68 11.96 1.18
N GLY A 89 10.84 12.63 0.03
CA GLY A 89 12.14 13.10 -0.47
C GLY A 89 12.91 12.15 -1.40
N SER A 90 12.55 10.86 -1.46
CA SER A 90 13.28 9.87 -2.27
C SER A 90 13.11 10.06 -3.79
N GLY A 91 12.07 10.79 -4.23
CA GLY A 91 11.75 11.02 -5.64
C GLY A 91 11.27 9.78 -6.40
N VAL A 92 11.02 8.66 -5.70
CA VAL A 92 10.51 7.41 -6.29
C VAL A 92 9.02 7.28 -5.94
N PRO A 93 8.14 7.11 -6.95
CA PRO A 93 6.74 6.77 -6.70
C PRO A 93 6.59 5.44 -5.97
N LEU A 94 5.60 5.35 -5.09
CA LEU A 94 5.36 4.15 -4.29
C LEU A 94 4.82 3.01 -5.19
N LEU A 95 5.36 1.80 -5.06
CA LEU A 95 4.74 0.61 -5.62
C LEU A 95 3.48 0.27 -4.82
N LEU A 96 2.32 0.32 -5.45
CA LEU A 96 1.04 -0.11 -4.85
C LEU A 96 0.65 -1.47 -5.44
N SER A 97 0.51 -2.49 -4.60
CA SER A 97 0.24 -3.87 -5.04
C SER A 97 -0.91 -4.52 -4.29
N THR A 98 -1.41 -5.64 -4.81
CA THR A 98 -2.46 -6.47 -4.19
C THR A 98 -2.50 -7.84 -4.87
N ASP A 99 -2.99 -8.86 -4.17
CA ASP A 99 -3.21 -10.21 -4.74
C ASP A 99 -4.56 -10.30 -5.48
N GLN A 100 -4.66 -9.67 -6.65
CA GLN A 100 -5.87 -9.74 -7.48
C GLN A 100 -5.76 -10.83 -8.55
N GLU A 101 -5.71 -12.09 -8.12
CA GLU A 101 -5.57 -13.26 -8.99
C GLU A 101 -6.90 -13.70 -9.64
N HIS A 102 -8.03 -13.25 -9.08
CA HIS A 102 -9.40 -13.67 -9.40
C HIS A 102 -9.74 -15.09 -8.91
N GLY A 103 -10.95 -15.58 -9.23
CA GLY A 103 -11.45 -16.83 -8.66
C GLY A 103 -11.48 -16.81 -7.13
N ALA A 104 -10.78 -17.75 -6.50
CA ALA A 104 -10.74 -17.87 -5.03
C ALA A 104 -9.90 -16.78 -4.34
N VAL A 105 -9.00 -16.10 -5.06
CA VAL A 105 -8.09 -15.09 -4.52
C VAL A 105 -8.33 -13.76 -5.20
N ALA A 106 -9.18 -12.93 -4.60
CA ALA A 106 -9.45 -11.56 -5.04
C ALA A 106 -9.57 -10.65 -3.81
N ARG A 107 -8.89 -9.51 -3.82
CA ARG A 107 -8.96 -8.50 -2.75
C ARG A 107 -9.93 -7.37 -3.07
N ILE A 108 -10.10 -7.07 -4.35
CA ILE A 108 -11.04 -6.08 -4.87
C ILE A 108 -12.27 -6.85 -5.37
N GLY A 109 -13.38 -6.67 -4.65
CA GLY A 109 -14.67 -7.28 -4.95
C GLY A 109 -15.56 -6.42 -5.84
N LYS A 110 -16.85 -6.75 -5.88
CA LYS A 110 -17.86 -5.95 -6.58
C LYS A 110 -17.81 -4.48 -6.09
N PRO A 111 -17.98 -3.48 -6.96
CA PRO A 111 -18.46 -3.58 -8.34
C PRO A 111 -17.39 -3.89 -9.39
N ALA A 112 -16.13 -4.14 -9.02
CA ALA A 112 -15.13 -4.58 -9.98
C ALA A 112 -15.52 -5.94 -10.58
N THR A 113 -15.15 -6.16 -11.84
CA THR A 113 -15.38 -7.42 -12.53
C THR A 113 -14.63 -8.55 -11.83
N LEU A 114 -15.34 -9.62 -11.50
CA LEU A 114 -14.73 -10.86 -11.01
C LEU A 114 -14.60 -11.83 -12.17
N LEU A 115 -13.35 -12.21 -12.48
CA LEU A 115 -13.02 -13.17 -13.53
C LEU A 115 -12.89 -14.59 -12.96
N PRO A 116 -12.94 -15.62 -13.83
CA PRO A 116 -12.58 -16.97 -13.44
C PRO A 116 -11.14 -17.04 -12.91
N GLY A 117 -10.88 -17.94 -11.95
CA GLY A 117 -9.53 -18.18 -11.45
C GLY A 117 -8.69 -19.03 -12.41
N ALA A 118 -7.40 -19.16 -12.11
CA ALA A 118 -6.42 -19.83 -12.98
C ALA A 118 -6.84 -21.23 -13.46
N MET A 119 -7.38 -22.08 -12.57
CA MET A 119 -7.87 -23.41 -12.94
C MET A 119 -9.02 -23.35 -13.94
N ALA A 120 -9.99 -22.45 -13.74
CA ALA A 120 -11.14 -22.31 -14.61
C ALA A 120 -10.76 -21.74 -15.99
N LEU A 121 -9.70 -20.93 -16.07
CA LEU A 121 -9.17 -20.44 -17.35
C LEU A 121 -8.44 -21.51 -18.16
N GLY A 122 -7.89 -22.53 -17.50
CA GLY A 122 -7.17 -23.63 -18.16
C GLY A 122 -8.03 -24.83 -18.58
N ALA A 123 -9.32 -24.81 -18.25
CA ALA A 123 -10.25 -25.92 -18.49
C ALA A 123 -10.73 -26.02 -19.95
#